data_AF-A0A849TMS0-F1
#
_entry.id   AF-A0A849TMS0-F1
#
_cell.length_a   1.000
_cell.length_b   1.000
_cell.length_c   1.000
_cell.angle_alpha   90.00
_cell.angle_beta   90.00
_cell.angle_gamma   90.00
#
_symmetry.space_group_name_H-M   'P 1'
#
loop_
_entity.id
_entity.type
_entity.pdbx_description
1 polymer ?
#
loop_
_entity_poly.entity_id
_entity_poly.type
_entity_poly.pdbx_seq_one_letter_code
_entity_poly.pdbx_strand_id
1 'polypeptide(L)' 'MAKNPLTFIDEVRQEVRKVTWPTWKEVWITTVMVLIMVTVSAIFFLLADQVIGMVVQTVLGIGK' A
#
# COMPACT_ATOMS: atom_id res chain seq x y z
N MET A 1 32.04 -25.20 17.23
CA MET A 1 31.24 -24.02 16.84
C MET A 1 30.55 -24.33 15.52
N ALA A 2 29.51 -25.15 15.56
CA ALA A 2 28.56 -25.31 14.47
C ALA A 2 27.21 -25.04 15.12
N LYS A 3 26.46 -24.04 14.64
CA LYS A 3 25.08 -23.81 15.08
C LYS A 3 24.32 -25.09 14.74
N ASN A 4 24.05 -25.93 15.73
CA ASN A 4 23.34 -27.18 15.51
C ASN A 4 21.99 -26.82 14.85
N PRO A 5 21.71 -27.28 13.62
CA PRO A 5 20.49 -26.91 12.90
C PRO A 5 19.22 -27.32 13.66
N LEU A 6 19.34 -28.33 14.53
CA LEU A 6 18.29 -28.77 15.44
C LEU A 6 17.88 -27.68 16.45
N THR A 7 18.84 -27.03 17.12
CA THR A 7 18.58 -25.91 18.04
C THR A 7 17.96 -24.68 17.36
N PHE A 8 18.29 -24.45 16.09
CA PHE A 8 17.73 -23.33 15.32
C PHE A 8 16.23 -23.51 15.03
N ILE A 9 15.77 -24.75 14.81
CA ILE A 9 14.34 -25.04 14.62
C ILE A 9 13.55 -24.76 15.90
N ASP A 10 14.11 -25.08 17.06
CA ASP A 10 13.49 -24.79 18.35
C ASP A 10 13.38 -23.29 18.62
N GLU A 11 14.44 -22.52 18.30
CA GLU A 11 14.42 -21.05 18.35
C GLU A 11 13.34 -20.45 17.42
N VAL A 12 13.26 -20.91 16.16
CA VAL A 12 12.23 -20.44 15.20
C VAL A 12 10.82 -20.76 15.70
N ARG A 13 10.60 -21.95 16.28
CA ARG A 13 9.29 -22.32 16.83
C ARG A 13 8.90 -21.44 18.02
N GLN A 14 9.87 -21.00 18.84
CA GLN A 14 9.64 -20.05 19.92
C GLN A 14 9.28 -18.65 19.41
N GLU A 15 9.94 -18.17 18.35
CA GLU A 15 9.64 -16.85 17.76
C GLU A 15 8.30 -16.85 17.00
N VAL A 16 7.97 -17.92 16.29
CA VAL A 16 6.68 -18.06 15.57
C VAL A 16 5.50 -18.02 16.55
N ARG A 17 5.66 -18.50 17.78
CA ARG A 17 4.61 -18.40 18.82
C ARG A 17 4.31 -16.97 19.26
N LYS A 18 5.22 -16.02 19.05
CA LYS A 18 5.00 -14.60 19.35
C LYS A 18 4.22 -13.89 18.24
N VAL A 19 4.00 -14.53 17.10
CA VAL A 19 3.21 -13.98 16.00
C VAL A 19 1.73 -14.01 16.37
N THR A 20 1.23 -12.88 16.84
CA THR A 20 -0.21 -12.67 17.05
C THR A 20 -0.84 -12.28 15.71
N TRP A 21 -1.69 -13.15 15.17
CA TRP A 21 -2.41 -12.85 13.94
C TRP A 21 -3.48 -11.77 14.20
N PRO A 22 -3.57 -10.77 13.31
CA PRO A 22 -4.56 -9.72 13.44
C PRO A 22 -5.96 -10.31 13.33
N THR A 23 -6.89 -9.73 14.08
CA THR A 23 -8.30 -10.11 13.98
C THR A 23 -8.91 -9.60 12.68
N TRP A 24 -9.94 -10.27 12.17
CA TRP A 24 -10.67 -9.81 10.98
C TRP A 24 -11.15 -8.35 11.09
N LYS A 25 -11.45 -7.88 12.31
CA LYS A 25 -11.85 -6.49 12.57
C LYS A 25 -10.71 -5.51 12.31
N GLU A 26 -9.50 -5.81 12.76
CA GLU A 26 -8.33 -4.97 12.53
C GLU A 26 -8.00 -4.86 11.04
N VAL A 27 -8.03 -5.99 10.32
CA VAL A 27 -7.77 -6.02 8.87
C VAL A 27 -8.76 -5.12 8.13
N TRP A 28 -10.05 -5.17 8.48
CA TRP A 28 -11.07 -4.31 7.89
C TRP A 28 -10.82 -2.84 8.16
N ILE A 29 -10.51 -2.47 9.40
CA ILE A 29 -10.24 -1.08 9.79
C ILE A 29 -9.04 -0.53 9.02
N THR A 30 -7.93 -1.27 8.97
CA THR A 30 -6.72 -0.84 8.25
C THR A 30 -6.97 -0.76 6.74
N THR A 31 -7.77 -1.67 6.17
CA THR A 31 -8.12 -1.65 4.75
C THR A 31 -8.96 -0.42 4.41
N VAL A 32 -9.97 -0.09 5.21
CA VAL A 32 -10.83 1.08 5.01
C VAL A 32 -10.03 2.37 5.09
N MET A 33 -9.10 2.49 6.05
CA MET A 33 -8.20 3.64 6.15
C MET A 33 -7.40 3.86 4.85
N VAL A 34 -6.79 2.79 4.32
CA VAL A 34 -6.04 2.87 3.05
C VAL A 34 -6.97 3.22 1.89
N LEU A 35 -8.17 2.63 1.84
CA LEU A 35 -9.14 2.87 0.78
C LEU A 35 -9.56 4.34 0.71
N ILE A 36 -9.77 4.98 1.87
CA ILE A 36 -10.09 6.42 1.95
C ILE A 36 -8.93 7.25 1.39
N MET A 37 -7.70 7.00 1.83
CA MET A 37 -6.52 7.74 1.37
C MET A 37 -6.32 7.61 -0.15
N VAL A 38 -6.46 6.39 -0.68
CA VAL A 38 -6.35 6.12 -2.12
C VAL A 38 -7.48 6.79 -2.89
N THR A 39 -8.71 6.77 -2.39
CA THR A 39 -9.85 7.41 -3.04
C THR A 39 -9.65 8.92 -3.16
N VAL A 40 -9.20 9.58 -2.08
CA VAL A 40 -8.91 11.02 -2.10
C VAL A 40 -7.78 11.33 -3.09
N SER A 41 -6.70 10.53 -3.07
CA SER A 41 -5.57 10.70 -3.99
C SER A 41 -6.00 10.49 -5.45
N ALA A 42 -6.84 9.50 -5.73
CA ALA A 42 -7.34 9.22 -7.07
C ALA A 42 -8.20 10.37 -7.62
N ILE A 43 -9.08 10.95 -6.78
CA ILE A 43 -9.87 12.12 -7.17
C ILE A 43 -8.95 13.31 -7.47
N PHE A 44 -7.94 13.54 -6.64
CA PHE A 44 -6.97 14.62 -6.85
C PHE A 44 -6.23 14.45 -8.19
N PHE A 45 -5.70 13.26 -8.47
CA PHE A 45 -5.02 12.99 -9.73
C PHE A 45 -5.96 13.14 -10.94
N LEU A 46 -7.18 12.63 -10.84
CA LEU A 46 -8.17 12.75 -11.91
C LEU A 46 -8.49 14.22 -12.26
N LEU A 47 -8.60 15.09 -11.25
CA LEU A 47 -8.78 16.53 -11.47
C LEU A 47 -7.53 17.17 -12.09
N ALA A 48 -6.34 16.82 -11.59
CA ALA A 48 -5.08 17.32 -12.14
C ALA A 48 -4.89 16.92 -13.61
N ASP A 49 -5.19 15.65 -13.95
CA ASP A 49 -5.10 15.12 -15.30
C ASP A 49 -6.04 15.84 -16.26
N GLN A 50 -7.26 16.17 -15.81
CA GLN A 50 -8.20 16.97 -16.62
C GLN A 50 -7.67 18.38 -16.88
N VAL A 51 -7.14 19.05 -15.86
CA VAL A 51 -6.56 20.39 -16.00
C VAL A 51 -5.37 20.38 -16.95
N ILE A 52 -4.44 19.44 -16.77
CA ILE A 52 -3.27 19.28 -17.62
C ILE A 52 -3.70 18.94 -19.05
N GLY A 53 -4.68 18.05 -19.23
CA GLY A 53 -5.22 17.69 -20.54
C GLY A 53 -5.81 18.89 -21.29
N MET A 54 -6.59 19.73 -20.61
CA MET A 54 -7.14 20.97 -21.20
C MET A 54 -6.04 21.96 -21.59
N VAL A 55 -5.02 22.12 -20.74
CA VAL A 55 -3.86 22.98 -21.02
C VAL A 55 -3.08 22.48 -22.23
N VAL A 56 -2.79 21.17 -22.28
CA VAL A 56 -2.07 20.54 -23.39
C VAL A 56 -2.86 20.66 -24.70
N GLN A 57 -4.17 20.46 -24.67
CA GLN A 57 -5.03 20.65 -25.86
C GLN A 57 -5.03 22.10 -26.35
N THR A 58 -5.03 23.07 -25.42
CA THR A 58 -4.97 24.49 -25.78
C THR A 58 -3.61 24.83 -26.40
N VAL A 59 -2.51 24.36 -25.81
CA VAL A 59 -1.14 24.58 -26.32
C VAL A 59 -0.91 23.91 -27.68
N LEU A 60 -1.38 22.67 -27.87
CA LEU A 60 -1.28 21.98 -29.16
C LEU A 60 -2.26 22.53 -30.21
N GLY A 61 -3.42 23.03 -29.77
CA GLY A 61 -4.39 23.71 -30.62
C GLY A 61 -3.90 25.07 -31.14
N ILE A 62 -3.03 25.76 -30.38
CA ILE A 62 -2.33 26.98 -30.80
C ILE A 62 -1.27 26.70 -31.89
N GLY A 63 -0.81 25.44 -32.03
CA GLY A 63 0.16 25.02 -33.04
C GLY A 63 -0.44 24.63 -34.40
N LYS A 64 -1.76 24.72 -34.58
CA LYS A 64 -2.45 24.56 -35.87
C LYS A 64 -2.85 25.91 -36.45
#